data_AF-A0A6I4LY00-F1
#
_entry.id   AF-A0A6I4LY00-F1
#
_cell.length_a   1.000
_cell.length_b   1.000
_cell.length_c   1.000
_cell.angle_alpha   90.00
_cell.angle_beta   90.00
_cell.angle_gamma   90.00
#
_symmetry.space_group_name_H-M   'P 1'
#
loop_
_entity.id
_entity.type
_entity.pdbx_description
1 polymer ?
#
loop_
_entity_poly.entity_id
_entity_poly.type
_entity_poly.pdbx_seq_one_letter_code
_entity_poly.pdbx_strand_id
1 'polypeptide(L)'
;MYPLHLGLGAKAIPLPPITGLQWYDEYSAHHSNDGPEGRLVSLFRFIESWDSWEMHPLGDEVISGETDYFAAGESRNNGYVIA
;
A
#
# COMPACT_ATOMS: atom_id res chain seq x y z
N MET A 1 3.75 5.44 -12.26
CA MET A 1 3.10 6.42 -11.37
C MET A 1 4.01 6.66 -10.18
N TYR A 2 3.98 7.86 -9.57
CA TYR A 2 4.84 8.19 -8.43
C TYR A 2 4.02 8.07 -7.13
N PRO A 3 4.41 7.22 -6.17
CA PRO A 3 3.74 7.12 -4.89
C PRO A 3 4.04 8.34 -4.00
N LEU A 4 3.28 8.45 -2.92
CA LEU A 4 3.44 9.48 -1.89
C LEU A 4 3.67 8.82 -0.53
N HIS A 5 4.56 9.40 0.26
CA HIS A 5 4.60 9.16 1.69
C HIS A 5 3.85 10.27 2.41
N LEU A 6 2.89 9.91 3.26
CA LEU A 6 2.28 10.82 4.22
C LEU A 6 2.89 10.51 5.59
N GLY A 7 3.57 11.49 6.16
CA GLY A 7 4.35 11.33 7.37
C GLY A 7 4.14 12.44 8.39
N LEU A 8 5.02 12.50 9.37
CA LEU A 8 4.94 13.49 10.45
C LEU A 8 4.94 14.94 9.92
N GLY A 9 4.21 15.81 10.62
CA GLY A 9 4.13 17.24 10.28
C GLY A 9 3.18 17.55 9.12
N ALA A 10 2.22 16.66 8.82
CA ALA A 10 1.19 16.84 7.79
C ALA A 10 1.78 17.14 6.39
N LYS A 11 2.85 16.41 6.03
CA LYS A 11 3.52 16.56 4.74
C LYS A 11 3.23 15.38 3.82
N ALA A 12 3.01 15.69 2.55
CA ALA A 12 3.02 14.73 1.45
C ALA A 12 4.37 14.81 0.73
N ILE A 13 5.11 13.71 0.72
CA ILE A 13 6.43 13.61 0.11
C ILE A 13 6.33 12.70 -1.12
N PRO A 14 6.64 13.20 -2.34
CA PRO A 14 6.69 12.35 -3.51
C PRO A 14 7.86 11.38 -3.43
N LEU A 15 7.60 10.13 -3.81
CA LEU A 15 8.58 9.05 -3.82
C LEU A 15 8.95 8.65 -5.25
N PRO A 16 10.12 8.02 -5.47
CA PRO A 16 10.45 7.44 -6.77
C PRO A 16 9.43 6.38 -7.21
N PRO A 17 9.31 6.09 -8.52
CA PRO A 17 8.46 5.00 -9.00
C PRO A 17 8.86 3.65 -8.39
N ILE A 18 7.88 2.80 -8.12
CA ILE A 18 8.13 1.44 -7.64
C ILE A 18 8.70 0.61 -8.79
N THR A 19 9.92 0.12 -8.64
CA THR A 19 10.66 -0.64 -9.68
C THR A 19 10.95 -2.09 -9.29
N GLY A 20 10.64 -2.51 -8.06
CA GLY A 20 10.84 -3.88 -7.57
C GLY A 20 10.94 -3.94 -6.05
N LEU A 21 11.28 -5.11 -5.51
CA LEU A 21 11.28 -5.36 -4.06
C LEU A 21 12.24 -4.47 -3.27
N GLN A 22 13.42 -4.17 -3.84
CA GLN A 22 14.43 -3.31 -3.20
C GLN A 22 13.88 -1.91 -2.87
N TRP A 23 12.89 -1.43 -3.62
CA TRP A 23 12.25 -0.15 -3.37
C TRP A 23 11.61 -0.10 -1.97
N TYR A 24 11.03 -1.21 -1.49
CA TYR A 24 10.38 -1.28 -0.18
C TYR A 24 11.40 -1.23 0.97
N ASP A 25 12.58 -1.82 0.78
CA ASP A 25 13.66 -1.74 1.77
C ASP A 25 14.16 -0.31 1.91
N GLU A 26 14.36 0.38 0.78
CA GLU A 26 14.77 1.79 0.75
C GLU A 26 13.70 2.71 1.35
N TYR A 27 12.44 2.52 0.98
CA TYR A 27 11.31 3.23 1.58
C TYR A 27 11.28 3.07 3.10
N SER A 28 11.41 1.84 3.59
CA SER A 28 11.40 1.53 5.02
C SER A 28 12.59 2.18 5.75
N ALA A 29 13.78 2.15 5.15
CA ALA A 29 14.97 2.78 5.71
C ALA A 29 14.79 4.31 5.88
N HIS A 30 14.04 4.96 4.99
CA HIS A 30 13.82 6.40 5.04
C HIS A 30 12.65 6.83 5.95
N HIS A 31 11.63 5.98 6.10
CA HIS A 31 10.35 6.40 6.68
C HIS A 31 9.91 5.60 7.92
N SER A 32 10.62 4.53 8.31
CA SER A 32 10.25 3.70 9.47
C SER A 32 10.16 4.45 10.80
N ASN A 33 10.87 5.58 10.95
CA ASN A 33 10.81 6.40 12.16
C ASN A 33 9.45 7.07 12.39
N ASP A 34 8.61 7.16 11.37
CA ASP A 34 7.25 7.72 11.49
C ASP A 34 6.29 6.71 12.16
N GLY A 35 6.70 5.45 12.29
CA GLY A 35 5.97 4.43 13.04
C GLY A 35 4.52 4.27 12.56
N PRO A 36 3.55 4.14 13.48
CA PRO A 36 2.12 3.99 13.15
C PRO A 36 1.48 5.19 12.45
N GLU A 37 2.18 6.32 12.29
CA GLU A 37 1.66 7.53 11.63
C GLU A 37 2.04 7.60 10.14
N GLY A 38 3.05 6.83 9.71
CA GLY A 38 3.46 6.78 8.32
C GLY A 38 2.43 6.08 7.43
N ARG A 39 2.13 6.64 6.25
CA ARG A 39 1.28 6.00 5.23
C ARG A 39 2.00 6.00 3.89
N LEU A 40 1.98 4.85 3.22
CA LEU A 40 2.29 4.77 1.80
C LEU A 40 0.99 4.94 1.01
N VAL A 41 0.99 5.85 0.04
CA VAL A 41 -0.10 6.00 -0.93
C VAL A 41 0.45 5.70 -2.31
N SER A 42 -0.11 4.69 -2.97
CA SER A 42 0.26 4.29 -4.32
C SER A 42 -1.00 4.21 -5.20
N LEU A 43 -0.80 4.27 -6.50
CA LEU A 43 -1.85 3.94 -7.47
C LEU A 43 -1.28 2.95 -8.47
N PHE A 44 -2.05 1.88 -8.69
CA PHE A 44 -1.72 0.84 -9.63
C PHE A 44 -2.90 0.61 -10.57
N ARG A 45 -2.59 0.33 -11.84
CA ARG A 45 -3.59 -0.08 -12.83
C ARG A 45 -3.53 -1.59 -12.96
N PHE A 46 -4.52 -2.27 -12.40
CA PHE A 46 -4.70 -3.70 -12.62
C PHE A 46 -5.29 -3.95 -14.02
N ILE A 47 -4.76 -4.97 -14.70
CA ILE A 47 -5.29 -5.46 -15.97
C ILE A 47 -5.72 -6.93 -15.90
N GLU A 48 -5.48 -7.57 -14.76
CA GLU A 48 -5.83 -8.96 -14.46
C GLU A 48 -6.04 -9.15 -12.95
N SER A 49 -6.71 -10.23 -12.58
CA SER A 49 -6.91 -10.63 -11.18
C SER A 49 -5.65 -11.26 -10.60
N TRP A 50 -5.47 -11.16 -9.28
CA TRP A 50 -4.38 -11.82 -8.58
C TRP A 50 -4.66 -13.30 -8.35
N ASP A 51 -3.59 -14.10 -8.36
CA ASP A 51 -3.58 -15.53 -8.02
C ASP A 51 -3.00 -15.80 -6.62
N SER A 52 -2.71 -14.73 -5.87
CA SER A 52 -2.10 -14.77 -4.54
C SER A 52 -2.83 -13.83 -3.57
N TRP A 53 -2.48 -13.94 -2.29
CA TRP A 53 -3.09 -13.20 -1.19
C TRP A 53 -2.00 -12.41 -0.44
N GLU A 54 -2.28 -11.14 -0.13
CA GLU A 54 -1.45 -10.30 0.74
C GLU A 54 -2.12 -10.13 2.12
N MET A 55 -1.32 -9.88 3.15
CA MET A 55 -1.80 -9.57 4.50
C MET A 55 -0.85 -8.57 5.15
N HIS A 56 -1.41 -7.49 5.68
CA HIS A 56 -0.70 -6.53 6.51
C HIS A 56 -0.89 -6.88 7.99
N PRO A 57 0.15 -7.39 8.68
CA PRO A 57 0.02 -7.79 10.09
C PRO A 57 -0.13 -6.59 11.03
N LEU A 58 0.18 -5.39 10.55
CA LEU A 58 0.17 -4.15 11.29
C LEU A 58 -0.40 -3.05 10.40
N GLY A 59 -1.45 -2.38 10.89
CA GLY A 59 -2.11 -1.28 10.20
C GLY A 59 -3.28 -1.74 9.33
N ASP A 60 -4.02 -0.74 8.83
CA ASP A 60 -5.16 -0.94 7.94
C ASP A 60 -4.76 -0.56 6.51
N GLU A 61 -5.35 -1.25 5.54
CA GLU A 61 -5.25 -0.91 4.13
C GLU A 61 -6.60 -0.39 3.61
N VAL A 62 -6.53 0.65 2.79
CA VAL A 62 -7.69 1.21 2.10
C VAL A 62 -7.43 1.18 0.60
N ILE A 63 -8.26 0.43 -0.12
CA ILE A 63 -8.21 0.36 -1.58
C ILE A 63 -9.41 1.11 -2.15
N SER A 64 -9.15 2.03 -3.07
CA SER A 64 -10.16 2.80 -3.78
C SER A 64 -9.96 2.65 -5.28
N GLY A 65 -11.01 2.22 -5.99
CA GLY A 65 -11.05 2.23 -7.45
C GLY A 65 -11.57 3.57 -7.99
N GLU A 66 -11.02 4.03 -9.10
CA GLU A 66 -11.52 5.24 -9.80
C GLU A 66 -12.65 4.90 -10.79
N THR A 67 -12.60 3.72 -11.41
CA THR A 67 -13.58 3.25 -12.41
C THR A 67 -13.52 1.73 -12.51
N ASP A 68 -14.66 1.10 -12.79
CA ASP A 68 -14.90 -0.37 -12.86
C ASP A 68 -15.15 -1.09 -11.52
N TYR A 69 -15.68 -2.32 -11.62
CA TYR A 69 -15.96 -3.17 -10.48
C TYR A 69 -14.65 -3.71 -9.88
N PHE A 70 -14.42 -3.37 -8.62
CA PHE A 70 -13.39 -3.98 -7.80
C PHE A 70 -14.02 -5.05 -6.89
N ALA A 71 -13.44 -6.25 -6.90
CA ALA A 71 -13.85 -7.34 -6.02
C ALA A 71 -12.72 -7.63 -5.03
N ALA A 72 -13.00 -7.33 -3.76
CA ALA A 72 -12.20 -7.67 -2.61
C ALA A 72 -12.62 -9.04 -2.05
N GLY A 73 -11.67 -9.97 -1.86
CA GLY A 73 -11.89 -11.19 -1.10
C GLY A 73 -11.31 -11.09 0.30
N GLU A 74 -11.91 -11.76 1.29
CA GLU A 74 -11.34 -11.97 2.63
C GLU A 74 -11.38 -13.45 3.03
N SER A 75 -10.39 -13.93 3.79
CA SER A 75 -10.44 -15.28 4.36
C SER A 75 -11.08 -15.24 5.75
N ARG A 76 -12.10 -16.07 5.99
CA ARG A 76 -12.89 -16.07 7.25
C ARG A 76 -12.15 -16.57 8.50
N ASN A 77 -10.86 -16.93 8.40
CA ASN A 77 -10.15 -17.68 9.43
C ASN A 77 -9.03 -16.93 10.17
N ASN A 78 -8.83 -15.63 9.95
CA ASN A 78 -8.15 -14.70 10.88
C ASN A 78 -8.05 -13.30 10.22
N GLY A 79 -8.76 -12.31 10.77
CA GLY A 79 -8.55 -10.86 10.65
C GLY A 79 -8.15 -10.28 9.28
N TYR A 80 -9.15 -9.70 8.60
CA TYR A 80 -9.13 -8.70 7.50
C TYR A 80 -8.05 -8.79 6.41
N VAL A 81 -8.50 -8.83 5.16
CA VAL A 81 -7.70 -8.88 3.92
C VAL A 81 -8.46 -8.13 2.82
N ILE A 82 -7.81 -7.28 2.03
CA ILE A 82 -8.34 -6.83 0.73
C ILE A 82 -7.22 -6.66 -0.30
N ALA A 83 -7.43 -7.33 -1.45
CA ALA A 83 -6.86 -7.24 -2.80
C ALA A 83 -5.37 -6.98 -3.03
#